data_AF-A0AAV9F915-F1
#
_entry.id   AF-A0AAV9F915-F1
#
_cell.length_a   1.000
_cell.length_b   1.000
_cell.length_c   1.000
_cell.angle_alpha   90.00
_cell.angle_beta   90.00
_cell.angle_gamma   90.00
#
_symmetry.space_group_name_H-M   'P 1'
#
loop_
_entity.id
_entity.type
_entity.pdbx_description
1 polymer ?
#
loop_
_entity_poly.entity_id
_entity_poly.type
_entity_poly.pdbx_seq_one_letter_code
_entity_poly.pdbx_strand_id
1 'polypeptide(L)'
;MNSKCSASFGLAYRIAVLVFVFVLIGIIGWIIVANWHRIELTIRIIGVAGEALARNLGLFGVLPLMTLGLLVYFAPVVVFMVYARMNGRVLPRMGSSGLYNCVWKQDKWVPAYFALAILTMLWSAAAMVEAKVYVISGTIAQWYFSKEDSRPGRSIRSSLRHAFGPSFGTVCFSGLIMAAVRLVRAAVDSAKREDGTPGIVTLILRCCVNFCMSAIDFLNKFTINFAAITGESYCYSAMMSYELLKRNLLSPVFVETVSTRILVGIIFVLSAVYAIVVCAVLKAVTALGVDAYFVAALAWALLILILGFFVHVMDNVIDTIYVCYAIDRDKGEVCKHEVHEVYVCLPISRGDRPSIATRTPLSV
;
A
#
# COMPACT_ATOMS: atom_id res chain seq x y z
N MET A 1 -23.33 -50.71 11.29
CA MET A 1 -23.80 -49.31 11.53
C MET A 1 -22.54 -48.46 11.69
N ASN A 2 -22.22 -47.41 10.93
CA ASN A 2 -22.91 -46.67 9.90
C ASN A 2 -21.82 -45.97 9.05
N SER A 3 -21.52 -46.47 7.85
CA SER A 3 -20.51 -45.94 6.91
C SER A 3 -21.01 -44.74 6.08
N LYS A 4 -21.99 -43.99 6.60
CA LYS A 4 -22.70 -42.92 5.87
C LYS A 4 -22.61 -41.53 6.50
N CYS A 5 -21.62 -41.23 7.34
CA CYS A 5 -21.45 -39.87 7.91
C CYS A 5 -20.37 -39.01 7.23
N SER A 6 -19.57 -39.55 6.30
CA SER A 6 -18.48 -38.79 5.66
C SER A 6 -18.87 -38.11 4.33
N ALA A 7 -20.09 -38.29 3.84
CA ALA A 7 -20.44 -37.98 2.44
C ALA A 7 -21.67 -37.07 2.27
N SER A 8 -22.00 -36.22 3.25
CA SER A 8 -23.03 -35.20 3.05
C SER A 8 -22.65 -33.91 3.75
N PHE A 9 -21.68 -33.19 3.18
CA PHE A 9 -21.77 -31.74 3.25
C PHE A 9 -23.10 -31.37 2.60
N GLY A 10 -24.08 -31.00 3.42
CA GLY A 10 -25.48 -30.92 3.04
C GLY A 10 -25.66 -30.13 1.74
N LEU A 11 -26.54 -30.62 0.88
CA LEU A 11 -26.97 -29.96 -0.36
C LEU A 11 -27.26 -28.45 -0.12
N ALA A 12 -27.79 -28.11 1.06
CA ALA A 12 -27.98 -26.76 1.55
C ALA A 12 -26.68 -25.91 1.65
N TYR A 13 -25.57 -26.45 2.13
CA TYR A 13 -24.28 -25.73 2.19
C TYR A 13 -23.73 -25.45 0.79
N ARG A 14 -23.84 -26.41 -0.14
CA ARG A 14 -23.42 -26.23 -1.54
C ARG A 14 -24.25 -25.16 -2.24
N ILE A 15 -25.57 -25.19 -2.04
CA ILE A 15 -26.48 -24.17 -2.56
C ILE A 15 -26.17 -22.81 -1.93
N ALA A 16 -25.93 -22.73 -0.62
CA ALA A 16 -25.59 -21.48 0.05
C ALA A 16 -24.28 -20.87 -0.48
N VAL A 17 -23.25 -21.69 -0.72
CA VAL A 17 -21.98 -21.24 -1.32
C VAL A 17 -22.22 -20.73 -2.75
N LEU A 18 -22.98 -21.45 -3.57
CA LEU A 18 -23.30 -21.01 -4.93
C LEU A 18 -24.10 -19.70 -4.94
N VAL A 19 -25.12 -19.58 -4.10
CA VAL A 19 -25.92 -18.35 -3.96
C VAL A 19 -25.04 -17.19 -3.50
N PHE A 20 -24.15 -17.39 -2.52
CA PHE A 20 -23.21 -16.37 -2.07
C PHE A 20 -22.27 -15.93 -3.20
N VAL A 21 -21.76 -16.87 -4.01
CA VAL A 21 -20.91 -16.57 -5.18
C VAL A 21 -21.70 -15.81 -6.25
N PHE A 22 -22.92 -16.24 -6.59
CA PHE A 22 -23.77 -15.54 -7.57
C PHE A 22 -24.17 -14.14 -7.10
N VAL A 23 -24.45 -13.96 -5.81
CA VAL A 23 -24.73 -12.65 -5.21
C VAL A 23 -23.48 -11.76 -5.26
N LEU A 24 -22.30 -12.29 -4.94
CA LEU A 24 -21.04 -11.56 -5.09
C LEU A 24 -20.80 -11.13 -6.54
N ILE A 25 -20.97 -12.04 -7.51
CA ILE A 25 -20.83 -11.74 -8.94
C ILE A 25 -21.86 -10.70 -9.37
N GLY A 26 -23.11 -10.82 -8.90
CA GLY A 26 -24.18 -9.85 -9.18
C GLY A 26 -23.89 -8.46 -8.60
N ILE A 27 -23.39 -8.39 -7.37
CA ILE A 27 -22.98 -7.14 -6.73
C ILE A 27 -21.80 -6.51 -7.48
N ILE A 28 -20.79 -7.29 -7.83
CA ILE A 28 -19.63 -6.83 -8.60
C ILE A 28 -20.09 -6.34 -9.98
N GLY A 29 -20.93 -7.10 -10.68
CA GLY A 29 -21.49 -6.72 -11.97
C GLY A 29 -22.33 -5.45 -11.89
N TRP A 30 -23.16 -5.31 -10.87
CA TRP A 30 -23.96 -4.10 -10.64
C TRP A 30 -23.09 -2.87 -10.34
N ILE A 31 -22.07 -3.01 -9.50
CA ILE A 31 -21.08 -1.95 -9.22
C ILE A 31 -20.36 -1.54 -10.51
N ILE A 32 -20.00 -2.50 -11.36
CA ILE A 32 -19.34 -2.26 -12.65
C ILE A 32 -20.28 -1.47 -13.58
N VAL A 33 -21.51 -1.93 -13.76
CA VAL A 33 -22.49 -1.29 -14.65
C VAL A 33 -22.85 0.10 -14.16
N ALA A 34 -23.09 0.28 -12.85
CA ALA A 34 -23.45 1.57 -12.27
C ALA A 34 -22.34 2.63 -12.41
N ASN A 35 -21.08 2.20 -12.56
CA ASN A 35 -19.91 3.08 -12.66
C ASN A 35 -19.20 3.01 -14.02
N TRP A 36 -19.86 2.51 -15.07
CA TRP A 36 -19.23 2.20 -16.36
C TRP A 36 -18.36 3.32 -16.94
N HIS A 37 -18.87 4.57 -16.95
CA HIS A 37 -18.11 5.73 -17.41
C HIS A 37 -16.84 5.97 -16.59
N ARG A 38 -16.88 5.74 -15.27
CA ARG A 38 -15.73 5.93 -14.38
C ARG A 38 -14.70 4.81 -14.58
N ILE A 39 -15.17 3.61 -14.90
CA ILE A 39 -14.33 2.44 -15.17
C ILE A 39 -13.55 2.60 -16.46
N GLU A 40 -14.18 3.12 -17.53
CA GLU A 40 -13.48 3.36 -18.79
C GLU A 40 -12.28 4.29 -18.61
N LEU A 41 -12.47 5.42 -17.90
CA LEU A 41 -11.38 6.33 -17.57
C LEU A 41 -10.29 5.64 -16.74
N THR A 42 -10.70 4.82 -15.78
CA THR A 42 -9.75 4.12 -14.90
C THR A 42 -8.95 3.05 -15.65
N ILE A 43 -9.57 2.34 -16.61
CA ILE A 43 -8.87 1.37 -17.48
C ILE A 43 -7.81 2.08 -18.31
N ARG A 44 -8.12 3.27 -18.85
CA ARG A 44 -7.13 4.07 -19.59
C ARG A 44 -5.97 4.51 -18.69
N ILE A 45 -6.26 4.96 -17.46
CA ILE A 45 -5.23 5.32 -16.46
C ILE A 45 -4.34 4.12 -16.12
N ILE A 46 -4.96 2.96 -15.85
CA ILE A 46 -4.24 1.71 -15.57
C ILE A 46 -3.42 1.27 -16.78
N GLY A 47 -3.92 1.46 -18.01
CA GLY A 47 -3.21 1.15 -19.24
C GLY A 47 -1.91 1.95 -19.38
N VAL A 48 -1.97 3.26 -19.17
CA VAL A 48 -0.80 4.16 -19.19
C VAL A 48 0.18 3.80 -18.06
N ALA A 49 -0.33 3.53 -16.85
CA ALA A 49 0.50 3.07 -15.75
C ALA A 49 1.17 1.71 -16.03
N GLY A 50 0.45 0.82 -16.70
CA GLY A 50 0.93 -0.49 -17.13
C GLY A 50 2.06 -0.39 -18.13
N GLU A 51 1.98 0.53 -19.10
CA GLU A 51 3.07 0.80 -20.04
C GLU A 51 4.32 1.36 -19.34
N ALA A 52 4.13 2.34 -18.45
CA ALA A 52 5.22 2.92 -17.66
C ALA A 52 5.95 1.86 -16.82
N LEU A 53 5.18 0.94 -16.23
CA LEU A 53 5.71 -0.18 -15.45
C LEU A 53 6.35 -1.27 -16.33
N ALA A 54 5.77 -1.58 -17.49
CA ALA A 54 6.30 -2.55 -18.45
C ALA A 54 7.66 -2.12 -19.02
N ARG A 55 7.90 -0.82 -19.17
CA ARG A 55 9.23 -0.31 -19.54
C ARG A 55 10.22 -0.36 -18.37
N ASN A 56 9.76 -0.47 -17.12
CA ASN A 56 10.58 -0.45 -15.90
C ASN A 56 10.41 -1.70 -15.02
N LEU A 57 10.35 -2.90 -15.62
CA LEU A 57 10.14 -4.18 -14.92
C LEU A 57 11.18 -4.48 -13.81
N GLY A 58 12.36 -3.84 -13.85
CA GLY A 58 13.37 -3.95 -12.80
C GLY A 58 12.85 -3.57 -11.40
N LEU A 59 11.78 -2.76 -11.31
CA LEU A 59 11.12 -2.43 -10.05
C LEU A 59 10.63 -3.68 -9.31
N PHE A 60 10.13 -4.70 -10.02
CA PHE A 60 9.67 -5.94 -9.40
C PHE A 60 10.79 -6.74 -8.72
N GLY A 61 12.04 -6.56 -9.13
CA GLY A 61 13.20 -7.16 -8.47
C GLY A 61 13.79 -6.30 -7.36
N VAL A 62 13.85 -4.97 -7.57
CA VAL A 62 14.49 -4.05 -6.63
C VAL A 62 13.69 -3.88 -5.34
N LEU A 63 12.36 -3.76 -5.41
CA LEU A 63 11.51 -3.56 -4.23
C LEU A 63 11.53 -4.73 -3.23
N PRO A 64 11.46 -6.02 -3.64
CA PRO A 64 11.64 -7.12 -2.70
C PRO A 64 13.09 -7.19 -2.19
N LEU A 65 14.09 -6.86 -3.02
CA LEU A 65 15.49 -6.82 -2.57
C LEU A 65 15.71 -5.76 -1.47
N MET A 66 15.06 -4.59 -1.57
CA MET A 66 15.06 -3.59 -0.50
C MET A 66 14.42 -4.14 0.80
N THR A 67 13.36 -4.93 0.66
CA THR A 67 12.71 -5.60 1.81
C THR A 67 13.63 -6.64 2.45
N LEU A 68 14.31 -7.45 1.63
CA LEU A 68 15.31 -8.41 2.09
C LEU A 68 16.44 -7.71 2.83
N GLY A 69 16.93 -6.58 2.30
CA GLY A 69 17.96 -5.75 2.96
C GLY A 69 17.51 -5.26 4.34
N LEU A 70 16.25 -4.86 4.51
CA LEU A 70 15.70 -4.51 5.81
C LEU A 70 15.67 -5.70 6.78
N LEU A 71 15.30 -6.89 6.30
CA LEU A 71 15.30 -8.10 7.12
C LEU A 71 16.71 -8.49 7.59
N VAL A 72 17.71 -8.34 6.71
CA VAL A 72 19.13 -8.53 7.07
C VAL A 72 19.55 -7.52 8.13
N TYR A 73 19.11 -6.27 8.03
CA TYR A 73 19.35 -5.24 9.05
C TYR A 73 18.67 -5.57 10.40
N PHE A 74 17.49 -6.21 10.40
CA PHE A 74 16.80 -6.60 11.65
C PHE A 74 17.45 -7.78 12.36
N ALA A 75 18.12 -8.69 11.64
CA ALA A 75 18.76 -9.87 12.23
C ALA A 75 19.69 -9.53 13.42
N PRO A 76 20.69 -8.63 13.31
CA PRO A 76 21.55 -8.29 14.44
C PRO A 76 20.80 -7.62 15.60
N VAL A 77 19.76 -6.82 15.32
CA VAL A 77 18.94 -6.16 16.35
C VAL A 77 18.20 -7.19 17.19
N VAL A 78 17.61 -8.20 16.54
CA VAL A 78 16.92 -9.31 17.21
C VAL A 78 17.91 -10.17 18.00
N VAL A 79 19.07 -10.49 17.43
CA VAL A 79 20.13 -11.24 18.13
C VAL A 79 20.56 -10.49 19.40
N PHE A 80 20.79 -9.18 19.32
CA PHE A 80 21.17 -8.39 20.49
C PHE A 80 20.03 -8.31 21.52
N MET A 81 18.76 -8.23 21.12
CA MET A 81 17.63 -8.32 22.05
C MET A 81 17.61 -9.66 22.81
N VAL A 82 17.90 -10.77 22.13
CA VAL A 82 18.00 -12.10 22.79
C VAL A 82 19.13 -12.12 23.81
N TYR A 83 20.32 -11.62 23.45
CA TYR A 83 21.45 -11.52 24.38
C TYR A 83 21.17 -10.58 25.55
N ALA A 84 20.51 -9.45 25.32
CA ALA A 84 20.14 -8.52 26.39
C ALA A 84 19.22 -9.17 27.44
N ARG A 85 18.39 -10.16 27.05
CA ARG A 85 17.56 -10.93 27.99
C ARG A 85 18.38 -11.76 28.99
N MET A 86 19.58 -12.17 28.58
CA MET A 86 20.51 -12.94 29.40
C MET A 86 21.27 -12.07 30.41
N ASN A 87 21.14 -10.74 30.32
CA ASN A 87 21.69 -9.83 31.31
C ASN A 87 20.69 -9.63 32.47
N GLY A 88 21.01 -10.24 33.60
CA GLY A 88 20.20 -10.19 34.79
C GLY A 88 20.84 -10.98 35.93
N ARG A 89 20.13 -11.03 37.05
CA ARG A 89 20.55 -11.76 38.24
C ARG A 89 19.40 -12.62 38.75
N VAL A 90 19.73 -13.78 39.30
CA VAL A 90 18.76 -14.64 39.97
C VAL A 90 18.51 -14.06 41.37
N LEU A 91 17.25 -13.76 41.67
CA LEU A 91 16.85 -13.25 42.99
C LEU A 91 15.83 -14.20 43.63
N PRO A 92 15.93 -14.44 44.94
CA PRO A 92 14.92 -15.22 45.66
C PRO A 92 13.61 -14.42 45.74
N ARG A 93 12.49 -15.06 45.39
CA ARG A 93 11.14 -14.51 45.52
C ARG A 93 10.31 -15.46 46.38
N MET A 94 9.70 -14.93 47.45
CA MET A 94 8.84 -15.72 48.33
C MET A 94 7.51 -16.03 47.62
N GLY A 95 7.19 -17.32 47.49
CA GLY A 95 5.91 -17.79 46.95
C GLY A 95 4.78 -17.71 47.97
N SER A 96 3.54 -17.86 47.52
CA SER A 96 2.35 -17.87 48.38
C SER A 96 2.32 -19.02 49.40
N SER A 97 3.12 -20.06 49.18
CA SER A 97 3.31 -21.21 50.08
C SER A 97 4.43 -21.01 51.12
N GLY A 98 5.06 -19.84 51.18
CA GLY A 98 6.19 -19.56 52.09
C GLY A 98 7.54 -20.11 51.64
N LEU A 99 7.59 -20.84 50.51
CA LEU A 99 8.81 -21.34 49.88
C LEU A 99 9.50 -20.25 49.04
N TYR A 100 10.83 -20.19 49.08
CA TYR A 100 11.61 -19.30 48.22
C TYR A 100 11.81 -19.92 46.83
N ASN A 101 11.31 -19.26 45.80
CA ASN A 101 11.53 -19.64 44.41
C ASN A 101 12.55 -18.69 43.77
N CYS A 102 13.52 -19.23 43.04
CA CYS A 102 14.47 -18.44 42.27
C CYS A 102 13.79 -17.88 41.02
N VAL A 103 13.76 -16.55 40.88
CA VAL A 103 13.19 -15.89 39.69
C VAL A 103 14.27 -15.08 39.00
N TRP A 104 14.34 -15.21 37.66
CA TRP A 104 15.21 -14.40 36.83
C TRP A 104 14.72 -12.95 36.80
N LYS A 105 15.54 -12.00 37.27
CA LYS A 105 15.27 -10.57 37.17
C LYS A 105 16.26 -9.92 36.22
N GLN A 106 15.74 -9.35 35.14
CA GLN A 106 16.53 -8.60 34.16
C GLN A 106 17.07 -7.31 34.76
N ASP A 107 18.19 -6.84 34.22
CA ASP A 107 18.73 -5.53 34.58
C ASP A 107 17.81 -4.39 34.13
N LYS A 108 17.86 -3.26 34.86
CA LYS A 108 16.95 -2.12 34.65
C LYS A 108 17.01 -1.51 33.24
N TRP A 109 18.13 -1.66 32.52
CA TRP A 109 18.32 -1.11 31.18
C TRP A 109 17.71 -1.99 30.08
N VAL A 110 17.47 -3.27 30.35
CA VAL A 110 16.98 -4.24 29.35
C VAL A 110 15.61 -3.85 28.79
N PRO A 111 14.60 -3.49 29.61
CA PRO A 111 13.31 -3.03 29.08
C PRO A 111 13.40 -1.76 28.24
N ALA A 112 14.26 -0.81 28.63
CA ALA A 112 14.47 0.43 27.88
C ALA A 112 15.12 0.15 26.51
N TYR A 113 16.10 -0.75 26.48
CA TYR A 113 16.71 -1.21 25.23
C TYR A 113 15.68 -1.87 24.30
N PHE A 114 14.81 -2.74 24.83
CA PHE A 114 13.75 -3.39 24.05
C PHE A 114 12.81 -2.36 23.43
N ALA A 115 12.39 -1.35 24.22
CA ALA A 115 11.52 -0.29 23.71
C ALA A 115 12.18 0.49 22.56
N LEU A 116 13.45 0.87 22.71
CA LEU A 116 14.21 1.56 21.66
C LEU A 116 14.43 0.68 20.42
N ALA A 117 14.75 -0.59 20.60
CA ALA A 117 14.94 -1.55 19.50
C ALA A 117 13.63 -1.75 18.71
N ILE A 118 12.50 -1.90 19.39
CA ILE A 118 11.20 -2.02 18.74
C ILE A 118 10.84 -0.73 18.01
N LEU A 119 11.02 0.43 18.65
CA LEU A 119 10.71 1.73 18.03
C LEU A 119 11.56 1.99 16.79
N THR A 120 12.86 1.68 16.85
CA THR A 120 13.76 1.83 15.69
C THR A 120 13.45 0.84 14.57
N MET A 121 13.08 -0.41 14.88
CA MET A 121 12.59 -1.36 13.86
C MET A 121 11.28 -0.91 13.21
N LEU A 122 10.32 -0.40 13.99
CA LEU A 122 9.06 0.11 13.46
C LEU A 122 9.28 1.35 12.57
N TRP A 123 10.13 2.27 13.01
CA TRP A 123 10.48 3.46 12.23
C TRP A 123 11.21 3.11 10.94
N SER A 124 12.22 2.24 11.00
CA SER A 124 12.97 1.82 9.80
C SER A 124 12.10 1.01 8.83
N ALA A 125 11.14 0.23 9.32
CA ALA A 125 10.14 -0.41 8.47
C ALA A 125 9.24 0.61 7.77
N ALA A 126 8.78 1.65 8.48
CA ALA A 126 8.01 2.74 7.88
C ALA A 126 8.84 3.51 6.85
N ALA A 127 10.08 3.89 7.19
CA ALA A 127 11.01 4.55 6.26
C ALA A 127 11.29 3.69 5.01
N MET A 128 11.35 2.37 5.13
CA MET A 128 11.52 1.48 3.99
C MET A 128 10.30 1.44 3.07
N VAL A 129 9.09 1.59 3.60
CA VAL A 129 7.87 1.76 2.78
C VAL A 129 7.97 3.05 1.98
N GLU A 130 8.28 4.17 2.63
CA GLU A 130 8.45 5.47 1.95
C GLU A 130 9.60 5.46 0.95
N ALA A 131 10.70 4.76 1.25
CA ALA A 131 11.84 4.60 0.33
C ALA A 131 11.44 3.87 -0.96
N LYS A 132 10.58 2.85 -0.85
CA LYS A 132 10.05 2.13 -2.02
C LYS A 132 9.18 3.03 -2.88
N VAL A 133 8.29 3.80 -2.25
CA VAL A 133 7.46 4.79 -2.95
C VAL A 133 8.36 5.80 -3.67
N TYR A 134 9.35 6.37 -2.97
CA TYR A 134 10.32 7.29 -3.55
C TYR A 134 11.05 6.70 -4.78
N VAL A 135 11.49 5.44 -4.71
CA VAL A 135 12.19 4.78 -5.83
C VAL A 135 11.26 4.55 -7.01
N ILE A 136 10.01 4.12 -6.78
CA ILE A 136 8.98 3.99 -7.82
C ILE A 136 8.75 5.36 -8.46
N SER A 137 8.48 6.37 -7.64
CA SER A 137 8.14 7.70 -8.11
C SER A 137 9.27 8.34 -8.91
N GLY A 138 10.51 8.26 -8.43
CA GLY A 138 11.67 8.78 -9.15
C GLY A 138 11.92 8.06 -10.47
N THR A 139 11.68 6.74 -10.53
CA THR A 139 11.86 5.95 -11.77
C THR A 139 10.80 6.34 -12.82
N ILE A 140 9.53 6.41 -12.39
CA ILE A 140 8.42 6.78 -13.27
C ILE A 140 8.50 8.24 -13.71
N ALA A 141 8.94 9.15 -12.84
CA ALA A 141 9.17 10.55 -13.19
C ALA A 141 10.20 10.70 -14.31
N GLN A 142 11.30 9.94 -14.25
CA GLN A 142 12.30 9.94 -15.31
C GLN A 142 11.74 9.39 -16.62
N TRP A 143 10.90 8.36 -16.58
CA TRP A 143 10.19 7.87 -17.78
C TRP A 143 9.22 8.92 -18.34
N TYR A 144 8.51 9.63 -17.47
CA TYR A 144 7.51 10.64 -17.84
C TYR A 144 8.15 11.86 -18.50
N PHE A 145 9.18 12.43 -17.88
CA PHE A 145 9.83 13.67 -18.33
C PHE A 145 10.96 13.45 -19.35
N SER A 146 11.39 12.22 -19.62
CA SER A 146 12.43 11.96 -20.63
C SER A 146 11.86 11.97 -22.05
N LYS A 147 12.52 12.72 -22.95
CA LYS A 147 12.18 12.81 -24.38
C LYS A 147 12.69 11.61 -25.21
N GLU A 148 13.70 10.90 -24.72
CA GLU A 148 14.25 9.69 -25.34
C GLU A 148 14.11 8.50 -24.39
N ASP A 149 14.04 7.27 -24.93
CA ASP A 149 13.98 6.01 -24.18
C ASP A 149 15.20 5.84 -23.26
N SER A 150 15.15 6.46 -22.09
CA SER A 150 16.16 6.34 -21.06
C SER A 150 16.20 4.88 -20.60
N ARG A 151 17.37 4.24 -20.73
CA ARG A 151 17.54 2.82 -20.37
C ARG A 151 17.02 2.57 -18.94
N PRO A 152 16.06 1.66 -18.73
CA PRO A 152 15.34 1.52 -17.46
C PRO A 152 16.26 1.20 -16.27
N GLY A 153 17.32 0.45 -16.50
CA GLY A 153 18.32 0.14 -15.46
C GLY A 153 19.09 1.35 -14.95
N ARG A 154 19.31 2.39 -15.78
CA ARG A 154 19.98 3.62 -15.34
C ARG A 154 19.04 4.46 -14.47
N SER A 155 17.74 4.47 -14.80
CA SER A 155 16.75 5.23 -14.07
C SER A 155 16.59 4.73 -12.64
N ILE A 156 16.33 3.43 -12.48
CA ILE A 156 16.15 2.79 -11.17
C ILE A 156 17.39 2.98 -10.29
N ARG A 157 18.59 2.82 -10.86
CA ARG A 157 19.85 3.02 -10.13
C ARG A 157 20.04 4.47 -9.67
N SER A 158 19.65 5.43 -10.49
CA SER A 158 19.70 6.85 -10.11
C SER A 158 18.72 7.14 -8.97
N SER A 159 17.48 6.66 -9.07
CA SER A 159 16.45 6.85 -8.03
C SER A 159 16.86 6.20 -6.72
N LEU A 160 17.44 5.00 -6.74
CA LEU A 160 18.03 4.35 -5.56
C LEU A 160 19.16 5.19 -4.93
N ARG A 161 20.08 5.71 -5.76
CA ARG A 161 21.18 6.55 -5.28
C ARG A 161 20.67 7.85 -4.64
N HIS A 162 19.60 8.43 -5.16
CA HIS A 162 19.00 9.62 -4.60
C HIS A 162 18.26 9.32 -3.28
N ALA A 163 17.50 8.22 -3.25
CA ALA A 163 16.75 7.77 -2.07
C ALA A 163 17.66 7.49 -0.86
N PHE A 164 18.81 6.84 -1.09
CA PHE A 164 19.77 6.50 -0.03
C PHE A 164 20.96 7.47 0.06
N GLY A 165 20.92 8.57 -0.69
CA GLY A 165 21.96 9.60 -0.68
C GLY A 165 21.38 10.95 -0.26
N PRO A 166 21.29 11.94 -1.17
CA PRO A 166 20.86 13.30 -0.83
C PRO A 166 19.46 13.38 -0.21
N SER A 167 18.52 12.53 -0.63
CA SER A 167 17.12 12.58 -0.16
C SER A 167 16.81 11.60 0.97
N PHE A 168 17.83 10.92 1.52
CA PHE A 168 17.64 9.95 2.61
C PHE A 168 16.98 10.58 3.84
N GLY A 169 17.37 11.81 4.20
CA GLY A 169 16.76 12.56 5.30
C GLY A 169 15.26 12.80 5.10
N THR A 170 14.84 13.17 3.88
CA THR A 170 13.44 13.38 3.51
C THR A 170 12.63 12.08 3.63
N VAL A 171 13.19 10.97 3.16
CA VAL A 171 12.55 9.63 3.25
C VAL A 171 12.43 9.17 4.71
N CYS A 172 13.49 9.33 5.50
CA CYS A 172 13.49 8.99 6.92
C CYS A 172 12.50 9.82 7.74
N PHE A 173 12.39 11.12 7.44
CA PHE A 173 11.47 12.02 8.12
C PHE A 173 10.01 11.69 7.78
N SER A 174 9.71 11.40 6.52
CA SER A 174 8.40 10.89 6.10
C SER A 174 8.05 9.58 6.81
N GLY A 175 8.99 8.63 6.86
CA GLY A 175 8.82 7.37 7.60
C GLY A 175 8.57 7.58 9.09
N LEU A 176 9.17 8.61 9.70
CA LEU A 176 8.92 8.99 11.09
C LEU A 176 7.50 9.53 11.29
N ILE A 177 7.04 10.41 10.41
CA ILE A 177 5.66 10.91 10.43
C ILE A 177 4.68 9.75 10.32
N MET A 178 4.91 8.84 9.38
CA MET A 178 4.06 7.67 9.18
C MET A 178 4.07 6.70 10.36
N ALA A 179 5.23 6.48 10.98
CA ALA A 179 5.33 5.70 12.20
C ALA A 179 4.56 6.35 13.36
N ALA A 180 4.67 7.68 13.53
CA ALA A 180 3.93 8.44 14.53
C ALA A 180 2.41 8.37 14.32
N VAL A 181 1.95 8.56 13.07
CA VAL A 181 0.53 8.43 12.69
C VAL A 181 -0.01 7.04 13.07
N ARG A 182 0.73 5.98 12.75
CA ARG A 182 0.34 4.59 13.07
C ARG A 182 0.31 4.35 14.58
N LEU A 183 1.29 4.89 15.32
CA LEU A 183 1.34 4.77 16.78
C LEU A 183 0.14 5.47 17.44
N VAL A 184 -0.21 6.68 17.00
CA VAL A 184 -1.37 7.40 17.53
C VAL A 184 -2.67 6.66 17.20
N ARG A 185 -2.85 6.17 15.97
CA ARG A 185 -4.02 5.34 15.60
C ARG A 185 -4.12 4.10 16.50
N ALA A 186 -3.00 3.39 16.69
CA ALA A 186 -2.97 2.21 17.56
C ALA A 186 -3.31 2.53 19.01
N ALA A 187 -2.85 3.66 19.55
CA ALA A 187 -3.18 4.11 20.89
C ALA A 187 -4.68 4.44 21.03
N VAL A 188 -5.23 5.20 20.08
CA VAL A 188 -6.66 5.55 20.04
C VAL A 188 -7.55 4.30 19.89
N ASP A 189 -7.11 3.32 19.09
CA ASP A 189 -7.84 2.07 18.91
C ASP A 189 -7.72 1.12 20.10
N SER A 190 -6.61 1.17 20.85
CA SER A 190 -6.40 0.38 22.07
C SER A 190 -7.25 0.88 23.24
N ALA A 191 -7.45 2.20 23.36
CA ALA A 191 -8.34 2.81 24.33
C ALA A 191 -9.81 2.35 24.19
N LYS A 192 -10.20 1.79 23.02
CA LYS A 192 -11.51 1.15 22.80
C LYS A 192 -11.76 -0.06 23.70
N ARG A 193 -10.71 -0.75 24.18
CA ARG A 193 -10.84 -2.05 24.84
C ARG A 193 -11.01 -1.97 26.36
N GLU A 194 -10.70 -0.83 26.96
CA GLU A 194 -10.70 -0.67 28.42
C GLU A 194 -11.95 0.05 28.95
N ASP A 195 -12.58 0.92 28.16
CA ASP A 195 -13.77 1.65 28.59
C ASP A 195 -15.08 1.06 28.01
N GLY A 196 -16.04 0.79 28.90
CA GLY A 196 -17.44 0.54 28.53
C GLY A 196 -18.05 1.71 27.74
N THR A 197 -19.23 1.47 27.16
CA THR A 197 -20.02 2.35 26.26
C THR A 197 -19.42 3.74 26.00
N PRO A 198 -18.70 3.96 24.88
CA PRO A 198 -18.00 5.21 24.63
C PRO A 198 -19.01 6.36 24.54
N GLY A 199 -18.82 7.39 25.36
CA GLY A 199 -19.60 8.62 25.29
C GLY A 199 -19.47 9.28 23.90
N ILE A 200 -20.51 10.02 23.49
CA ILE A 200 -20.56 10.72 22.20
C ILE A 200 -19.34 11.62 21.99
N VAL A 201 -18.83 12.26 23.04
CA VAL A 201 -17.63 13.12 22.98
C VAL A 201 -16.37 12.33 22.59
N THR A 202 -16.17 11.14 23.18
CA THR A 202 -15.04 10.26 22.84
C THR A 202 -15.13 9.76 21.40
N LEU A 203 -16.35 9.50 20.91
CA LEU A 203 -16.58 9.10 19.52
C LEU A 203 -16.26 10.25 18.54
N ILE A 204 -16.71 11.47 18.83
CA ILE A 204 -16.43 12.65 17.99
C ILE A 204 -14.92 12.93 17.96
N LEU A 205 -14.27 12.99 19.12
CA LEU A 205 -12.82 13.23 19.21
C LEU A 205 -12.03 12.18 18.43
N ARG A 206 -12.42 10.91 18.53
CA ARG A 206 -11.81 9.82 17.76
C ARG A 206 -12.01 9.97 16.26
N CYS A 207 -13.21 10.34 15.82
CA CYS A 207 -13.49 10.61 14.42
C CYS A 207 -12.59 11.74 13.89
N CYS A 208 -12.46 12.84 14.66
CA CYS A 208 -11.57 13.95 14.33
C CYS A 208 -10.10 13.51 14.26
N VAL A 209 -9.60 12.75 15.24
CA VAL A 209 -8.21 12.27 15.23
C VAL A 209 -7.97 11.35 14.05
N ASN A 210 -8.87 10.39 13.76
CA ASN A 210 -8.73 9.52 12.60
C ASN A 210 -8.78 10.30 11.28
N PHE A 211 -9.63 11.31 11.17
CA PHE A 211 -9.69 12.18 10.00
C PHE A 211 -8.39 12.96 9.82
N CYS A 212 -7.88 13.60 10.87
CA CYS A 212 -6.59 14.30 10.83
C CYS A 212 -5.44 13.37 10.45
N MET A 213 -5.38 12.18 11.04
CA MET A 213 -4.36 11.18 10.73
C MET A 213 -4.45 10.71 9.27
N SER A 214 -5.66 10.51 8.73
CA SER A 214 -5.85 10.17 7.32
C SER A 214 -5.48 11.31 6.37
N ALA A 215 -5.72 12.57 6.77
CA ALA A 215 -5.29 13.72 5.99
C ALA A 215 -3.75 13.83 5.93
N ILE A 216 -3.06 13.57 7.05
CA ILE A 216 -1.58 13.53 7.10
C ILE A 216 -1.04 12.40 6.24
N ASP A 217 -1.64 11.21 6.31
CA ASP A 217 -1.28 10.03 5.52
C ASP A 217 -1.38 10.32 4.01
N PHE A 218 -2.54 10.86 3.60
CA PHE A 218 -2.80 11.28 2.23
C PHE A 218 -1.79 12.35 1.77
N LEU A 219 -1.56 13.40 2.56
CA LEU A 219 -0.59 14.44 2.21
C LEU A 219 0.84 13.90 2.12
N ASN A 220 1.26 13.04 3.06
CA ASN A 220 2.60 12.46 3.09
C ASN A 220 2.87 11.61 1.83
N LYS A 221 1.87 10.83 1.40
CA LYS A 221 1.93 10.04 0.17
C LYS A 221 2.27 10.90 -1.05
N PHE A 222 1.56 12.01 -1.26
CA PHE A 222 1.86 12.94 -2.36
C PHE A 222 3.17 13.71 -2.16
N THR A 223 3.53 14.00 -0.91
CA THR A 223 4.77 14.70 -0.55
C THR A 223 5.99 13.88 -0.98
N ILE A 224 6.01 12.57 -0.68
CA ILE A 224 7.11 11.69 -1.09
C ILE A 224 7.19 11.56 -2.61
N ASN A 225 6.05 11.43 -3.30
CA ASN A 225 6.03 11.41 -4.75
C ASN A 225 6.64 12.69 -5.33
N PHE A 226 6.25 13.85 -4.80
CA PHE A 226 6.77 15.15 -5.23
C PHE A 226 8.28 15.30 -4.93
N ALA A 227 8.71 14.88 -3.74
CA ALA A 227 10.12 14.90 -3.34
C ALA A 227 10.98 13.98 -4.22
N ALA A 228 10.42 12.87 -4.70
CA ALA A 228 11.10 11.95 -5.62
C ALA A 228 11.26 12.54 -7.04
N ILE A 229 10.29 13.34 -7.49
CA ILE A 229 10.31 14.01 -8.80
C ILE A 229 11.28 15.19 -8.77
N THR A 230 11.21 16.02 -7.73
CA THR A 230 11.94 17.30 -7.66
C THR A 230 13.28 17.22 -6.96
N GLY A 231 13.48 16.24 -6.07
CA GLY A 231 14.69 16.13 -5.24
C GLY A 231 14.74 17.12 -4.07
N GLU A 232 13.64 17.82 -3.79
CA GLU A 232 13.58 18.87 -2.77
C GLU A 232 13.44 18.34 -1.34
N SER A 233 13.62 19.23 -0.36
CA SER A 233 13.41 18.93 1.06
C SER A 233 11.95 18.54 1.36
N TYR A 234 11.73 17.78 2.45
CA TYR A 234 10.40 17.35 2.86
C TYR A 234 9.42 18.51 3.03
N CYS A 235 9.80 19.54 3.80
CA CYS A 235 8.88 20.64 4.12
C CYS A 235 8.47 21.44 2.88
N TYR A 236 9.41 21.67 1.96
CA TYR A 236 9.12 22.33 0.69
C TYR A 236 8.20 21.46 -0.18
N SER A 237 8.51 20.17 -0.30
CA SER A 237 7.69 19.21 -1.05
C SER A 237 6.28 19.12 -0.47
N ALA A 238 6.13 19.11 0.86
CA ALA A 238 4.83 19.07 1.53
C ALA A 238 4.00 20.31 1.25
N MET A 239 4.62 21.50 1.28
CA MET A 239 3.93 22.75 0.96
C MET A 239 3.46 22.76 -0.49
N MET A 240 4.33 22.35 -1.43
CA MET A 240 3.97 22.32 -2.85
C MET A 240 2.90 21.26 -3.15
N SER A 241 3.02 20.06 -2.58
CA SER A 241 1.98 19.04 -2.66
C SER A 241 0.66 19.53 -2.09
N TYR A 242 0.67 20.21 -0.94
CA TYR A 242 -0.54 20.79 -0.35
C TYR A 242 -1.22 21.79 -1.29
N GLU A 243 -0.48 22.72 -1.90
CA GLU A 243 -1.05 23.68 -2.87
C GLU A 243 -1.57 22.99 -4.14
N LEU A 244 -0.84 22.00 -4.67
CA LEU A 244 -1.31 21.17 -5.79
C LEU A 244 -2.62 20.45 -5.47
N LEU A 245 -2.68 19.84 -4.28
CA LEU A 245 -3.87 19.17 -3.78
C LEU A 245 -5.00 20.17 -3.64
N LYS A 246 -4.81 21.29 -2.94
CA LYS A 246 -5.82 22.34 -2.71
C LYS A 246 -6.49 22.82 -3.99
N ARG A 247 -5.71 23.00 -5.07
CA ARG A 247 -6.22 23.43 -6.38
C ARG A 247 -7.00 22.33 -7.11
N ASN A 248 -6.74 21.06 -6.80
CA ASN A 248 -7.24 19.90 -7.56
C ASN A 248 -7.89 18.81 -6.72
N LEU A 249 -8.31 19.09 -5.48
CA LEU A 249 -8.59 18.10 -4.41
C LEU A 249 -9.44 16.89 -4.82
N LEU A 250 -10.40 17.06 -5.73
CA LEU A 250 -11.29 15.99 -6.17
C LEU A 250 -10.63 14.99 -7.10
N SER A 251 -9.67 15.42 -7.91
CA SER A 251 -9.02 14.59 -8.92
C SER A 251 -8.09 13.51 -8.33
N PRO A 252 -7.17 13.79 -7.39
CA PRO A 252 -6.31 12.76 -6.80
C PRO A 252 -7.10 11.77 -5.96
N VAL A 253 -8.03 12.27 -5.13
CA VAL A 253 -8.90 11.41 -4.30
C VAL A 253 -9.73 10.46 -5.19
N PHE A 254 -10.24 10.97 -6.31
CA PHE A 254 -10.99 10.17 -7.26
C PHE A 254 -10.13 9.08 -7.89
N VAL A 255 -8.95 9.44 -8.41
CA VAL A 255 -8.02 8.49 -9.03
C VAL A 255 -7.63 7.41 -8.03
N GLU A 256 -7.17 7.79 -6.83
CA GLU A 256 -6.75 6.84 -5.80
C GLU A 256 -7.89 5.90 -5.38
N THR A 257 -9.07 6.46 -5.08
CA THR A 257 -10.20 5.65 -4.59
C THR A 257 -10.69 4.68 -5.66
N VAL A 258 -10.84 5.13 -6.91
CA VAL A 258 -11.43 4.29 -7.96
C VAL A 258 -10.43 3.27 -8.50
N SER A 259 -9.17 3.67 -8.75
CA SER A 259 -8.14 2.75 -9.23
C SER A 259 -7.87 1.62 -8.23
N THR A 260 -7.59 1.95 -6.98
CA THR A 260 -7.31 0.96 -5.91
C THR A 260 -8.48 -0.03 -5.74
N ARG A 261 -9.74 0.47 -5.73
CA ARG A 261 -10.91 -0.39 -5.53
C ARG A 261 -11.13 -1.36 -6.70
N ILE A 262 -10.97 -0.88 -7.93
CA ILE A 262 -11.08 -1.72 -9.12
C ILE A 262 -9.97 -2.78 -9.13
N LEU A 263 -8.74 -2.37 -8.83
CA LEU A 263 -7.58 -3.23 -8.90
C LEU A 263 -7.63 -4.34 -7.83
N VAL A 264 -8.03 -4.00 -6.60
CA VAL A 264 -8.33 -4.98 -5.54
C VAL A 264 -9.48 -5.91 -5.94
N GLY A 265 -10.53 -5.38 -6.58
CA GLY A 265 -11.66 -6.18 -7.08
C GLY A 265 -11.23 -7.22 -8.12
N ILE A 266 -10.39 -6.82 -9.08
CA ILE A 266 -9.86 -7.70 -10.13
C ILE A 266 -9.03 -8.83 -9.52
N ILE A 267 -8.12 -8.52 -8.58
CA ILE A 267 -7.34 -9.55 -7.88
C ILE A 267 -8.25 -10.53 -7.16
N PHE A 268 -9.22 -10.01 -6.40
CA PHE A 268 -10.09 -10.84 -5.60
C PHE A 268 -10.82 -11.86 -6.48
N VAL A 269 -11.34 -11.42 -7.63
CA VAL A 269 -11.99 -12.29 -8.61
C VAL A 269 -11.00 -13.27 -9.23
N LEU A 270 -9.86 -12.82 -9.75
CA LEU A 270 -8.85 -13.68 -10.36
C LEU A 270 -8.34 -14.75 -9.41
N SER A 271 -8.09 -14.36 -8.15
CA SER A 271 -7.62 -15.25 -7.12
C SER A 271 -8.68 -16.28 -6.72
N ALA A 272 -9.94 -15.85 -6.56
CA ALA A 272 -11.05 -16.76 -6.30
C ALA A 272 -11.24 -17.78 -7.42
N VAL A 273 -11.21 -17.34 -8.69
CA VAL A 273 -11.30 -18.22 -9.86
C VAL A 273 -10.14 -19.22 -9.88
N TYR A 274 -8.91 -18.75 -9.63
CA TYR A 274 -7.73 -19.62 -9.57
C TYR A 274 -7.86 -20.69 -8.49
N ALA A 275 -8.30 -20.35 -7.28
CA ALA A 275 -8.52 -21.32 -6.20
C ALA A 275 -9.56 -22.39 -6.59
N ILE A 276 -10.65 -21.98 -7.25
CA ILE A 276 -11.68 -22.91 -7.71
C ILE A 276 -11.10 -23.86 -8.76
N VAL A 277 -10.34 -23.35 -9.74
CA VAL A 277 -9.71 -24.15 -10.78
C VAL A 277 -8.71 -25.13 -10.18
N VAL A 278 -7.81 -24.69 -9.30
CA VAL A 278 -6.82 -25.55 -8.64
C VAL A 278 -7.51 -26.64 -7.81
N CYS A 279 -8.55 -26.29 -7.06
CA CYS A 279 -9.33 -27.27 -6.30
C CYS A 279 -10.02 -28.30 -7.20
N ALA A 280 -10.60 -27.88 -8.34
CA ALA A 280 -11.25 -28.76 -9.29
C ALA A 280 -10.23 -29.71 -9.96
N VAL A 281 -9.08 -29.20 -10.40
CA VAL A 281 -8.02 -30.00 -11.03
C VAL A 281 -7.42 -31.00 -10.04
N LEU A 282 -7.11 -30.57 -8.81
CA LEU A 282 -6.55 -31.47 -7.79
C LEU A 282 -7.52 -32.60 -7.45
N LYS A 283 -8.82 -32.33 -7.36
CA LYS A 283 -9.84 -33.38 -7.15
C LYS A 283 -10.02 -34.32 -8.33
N ALA A 284 -9.82 -33.82 -9.56
CA ALA A 284 -9.97 -34.61 -10.78
C ALA A 284 -8.75 -35.49 -11.05
N VAL A 285 -7.54 -34.98 -10.78
CA VAL A 285 -6.27 -35.64 -11.13
C VAL A 285 -5.73 -36.48 -9.97
N THR A 286 -6.04 -36.12 -8.72
CA THR A 286 -5.45 -36.77 -7.55
C THR A 286 -6.48 -37.17 -6.51
N ALA A 287 -6.37 -38.38 -5.97
CA ALA A 287 -7.22 -38.87 -4.88
C ALA A 287 -6.81 -38.28 -3.50
N LEU A 288 -6.32 -37.04 -3.45
CA LEU A 288 -5.69 -36.44 -2.28
C LEU A 288 -6.67 -36.00 -1.16
N GLY A 289 -7.97 -36.28 -1.26
CA GLY A 289 -8.93 -36.05 -0.17
C GLY A 289 -8.86 -34.63 0.44
N VAL A 290 -8.48 -34.55 1.72
CA VAL A 290 -8.40 -33.30 2.50
C VAL A 290 -7.17 -32.46 2.15
N ASP A 291 -6.06 -33.10 1.73
CA ASP A 291 -4.79 -32.42 1.43
C ASP A 291 -4.89 -31.53 0.18
N ALA A 292 -5.80 -31.88 -0.75
CA ALA A 292 -6.11 -31.05 -1.91
C ALA A 292 -6.61 -29.64 -1.52
N TYR A 293 -7.36 -29.52 -0.42
CA TYR A 293 -7.81 -28.22 0.07
C TYR A 293 -6.69 -27.39 0.66
N PHE A 294 -5.76 -28.03 1.37
CA PHE A 294 -4.59 -27.35 1.94
C PHE A 294 -3.68 -26.81 0.83
N VAL A 295 -3.39 -27.63 -0.19
CA VAL A 295 -2.58 -27.21 -1.34
C VAL A 295 -3.27 -26.08 -2.13
N ALA A 296 -4.59 -26.18 -2.36
CA ALA A 296 -5.35 -25.12 -3.03
C ALA A 296 -5.36 -23.81 -2.21
N ALA A 297 -5.49 -23.89 -0.89
CA ALA A 297 -5.45 -22.73 -0.01
C ALA A 297 -4.06 -22.06 0.00
N LEU A 298 -2.98 -22.85 0.02
CA LEU A 298 -1.62 -22.32 -0.06
C LEU A 298 -1.35 -21.66 -1.41
N ALA A 299 -1.76 -22.30 -2.52
CA ALA A 299 -1.64 -21.73 -3.86
C ALA A 299 -2.43 -20.42 -4.00
N TRP A 300 -3.63 -20.37 -3.44
CA TRP A 300 -4.45 -19.16 -3.37
C TRP A 300 -3.77 -18.04 -2.56
N ALA A 301 -3.24 -18.36 -1.38
CA ALA A 301 -2.54 -17.39 -0.54
C ALA A 301 -1.29 -16.81 -1.23
N LEU A 302 -0.50 -17.66 -1.90
CA LEU A 302 0.66 -17.24 -2.68
C LEU A 302 0.26 -16.32 -3.84
N LEU A 303 -0.82 -16.66 -4.56
CA LEU A 303 -1.29 -15.83 -5.66
C LEU A 303 -1.80 -14.46 -5.17
N ILE A 304 -2.54 -14.41 -4.06
CA ILE A 304 -2.95 -13.14 -3.43
C ILE A 304 -1.75 -12.29 -3.05
N LEU A 305 -0.70 -12.91 -2.51
CA LEU A 305 0.50 -12.18 -2.12
C LEU A 305 1.19 -11.56 -3.35
N ILE A 306 1.39 -12.35 -4.41
CA ILE A 306 2.04 -11.88 -5.65
C ILE A 306 1.22 -10.78 -6.33
N LEU A 307 -0.09 -11.01 -6.49
CA LEU A 307 -0.97 -10.02 -7.10
C LEU A 307 -1.09 -8.77 -6.23
N GLY A 308 -1.21 -8.93 -4.91
CA GLY A 308 -1.27 -7.80 -3.97
C GLY A 308 -0.01 -6.94 -4.03
N PHE A 309 1.16 -7.55 -4.21
CA PHE A 309 2.39 -6.81 -4.46
C PHE A 309 2.35 -6.06 -5.79
N PHE A 310 1.89 -6.69 -6.87
CA PHE A 310 1.72 -6.02 -8.17
C PHE A 310 0.81 -4.78 -8.05
N VAL A 311 -0.28 -4.91 -7.32
CA VAL A 311 -1.26 -3.83 -7.12
C VAL A 311 -0.72 -2.71 -6.29
N HIS A 312 -0.02 -3.03 -5.20
CA HIS A 312 0.70 -2.02 -4.46
C HIS A 312 1.67 -1.23 -5.35
N VAL A 313 2.42 -1.90 -6.25
CA VAL A 313 3.31 -1.19 -7.18
C VAL A 313 2.52 -0.33 -8.16
N MET A 314 1.46 -0.88 -8.77
CA MET A 314 0.61 -0.16 -9.72
C MET A 314 -0.05 1.08 -9.12
N ASP A 315 -0.59 0.99 -7.90
CA ASP A 315 -1.20 2.13 -7.22
C ASP A 315 -0.19 3.29 -7.05
N ASN A 316 1.03 2.97 -6.60
CA ASN A 316 2.11 3.97 -6.48
C ASN A 316 2.54 4.57 -7.84
N VAL A 317 2.51 3.77 -8.91
CA VAL A 317 2.80 4.25 -10.28
C VAL A 317 1.68 5.21 -10.73
N ILE A 318 0.42 4.86 -10.53
CA ILE A 318 -0.75 5.69 -10.89
C ILE A 318 -0.68 7.04 -10.16
N ASP A 319 -0.40 7.03 -8.86
CA ASP A 319 -0.25 8.24 -8.06
C ASP A 319 0.93 9.10 -8.52
N THR A 320 2.05 8.47 -8.90
CA THR A 320 3.21 9.20 -9.42
C THR A 320 2.89 9.86 -10.76
N ILE A 321 2.25 9.15 -11.69
CA ILE A 321 1.87 9.68 -12.99
C ILE A 321 0.90 10.85 -12.81
N TYR A 322 -0.04 10.74 -11.86
CA TYR A 322 -0.92 11.84 -11.50
C TYR A 322 -0.14 13.09 -11.05
N VAL A 323 0.84 12.94 -10.15
CA VAL A 323 1.66 14.07 -9.69
C VAL A 323 2.48 14.65 -10.83
N CYS A 324 3.07 13.82 -11.70
CA CYS A 324 3.82 14.27 -12.86
C CYS A 324 2.93 15.10 -13.80
N TYR A 325 1.73 14.61 -14.11
CA TYR A 325 0.73 15.32 -14.90
C TYR A 325 0.33 16.65 -14.24
N ALA A 326 0.10 16.67 -12.92
CA ALA A 326 -0.27 17.88 -12.21
C ALA A 326 0.84 18.95 -12.29
N ILE A 327 2.12 18.55 -12.15
CA ILE A 327 3.27 19.45 -12.28
C ILE A 327 3.40 19.97 -13.73
N ASP A 328 3.28 19.09 -14.72
CA ASP A 328 3.39 19.44 -16.14
C ASP A 328 2.32 20.47 -16.54
N ARG A 329 1.08 20.22 -16.10
CA ARG A 329 -0.05 21.14 -16.30
C ARG A 329 0.15 22.49 -15.59
N ASP A 330 0.69 22.51 -14.37
CA ASP A 330 0.97 23.76 -13.65
C ASP A 330 2.09 24.58 -14.31
N LYS A 331 3.02 23.93 -15.02
CA LYS A 331 4.06 24.58 -15.85
C LYS A 331 3.56 25.02 -17.22
N GLY A 332 2.40 24.53 -17.67
CA GLY A 332 1.90 24.73 -19.03
C GLY A 332 2.67 23.94 -20.09
N GLU A 333 3.40 22.91 -19.69
CA GLU A 333 4.14 22.01 -20.58
C GLU A 333 3.34 20.73 -20.83
N VAL A 334 3.61 20.06 -21.96
CA VAL A 334 3.05 18.74 -22.28
C VAL A 334 4.20 17.82 -22.65
N CYS A 335 4.70 17.08 -21.65
CA CYS A 335 5.80 16.14 -21.85
C CYS A 335 5.35 14.83 -22.50
N LYS A 336 4.13 14.36 -22.19
CA LYS A 336 3.53 13.13 -22.75
C LYS A 336 2.08 13.38 -23.12
N HIS A 337 1.80 13.46 -24.42
CA HIS A 337 0.44 13.69 -24.94
C HIS A 337 -0.54 12.58 -24.52
N GLU A 338 -0.14 11.31 -24.60
CA GLU A 338 -1.00 10.16 -24.23
C GLU A 338 -1.48 10.22 -22.77
N VAL A 339 -0.62 10.69 -21.86
CA VAL A 339 -1.00 10.84 -20.45
C VAL A 339 -1.95 12.03 -20.28
N HIS A 340 -1.67 13.16 -20.93
CA HIS A 340 -2.54 14.33 -20.87
C HIS A 340 -3.94 14.04 -21.39
N GLU A 341 -4.09 13.30 -22.51
CA GLU A 341 -5.39 12.94 -23.06
C GLU A 341 -6.26 12.15 -22.07
N VAL A 342 -5.65 11.25 -21.30
CA VAL A 342 -6.37 10.45 -20.29
C VAL A 342 -6.69 11.29 -19.06
N TYR A 343 -5.73 12.03 -18.52
CA TYR A 343 -5.90 12.74 -17.25
C TYR A 343 -6.70 14.05 -17.36
N VAL A 344 -6.86 14.62 -18.56
CA VAL A 344 -7.77 15.77 -18.78
C VAL A 344 -9.23 15.42 -18.54
N CYS A 345 -9.62 14.15 -18.71
CA CYS A 345 -10.97 13.66 -18.49
C CYS A 345 -11.34 13.54 -17.00
N LEU A 346 -10.39 13.78 -16.08
CA LEU A 346 -10.66 13.73 -14.66
C LEU A 346 -11.56 14.90 -14.21
N PRO A 347 -12.48 14.66 -13.25
CA PRO A 347 -13.29 15.72 -12.68
C PRO A 347 -12.41 16.65 -11.83
N ILE A 348 -11.86 17.68 -12.46
CA ILE A 348 -11.12 18.74 -11.77
C ILE A 348 -12.13 19.69 -11.13
N SER A 349 -11.88 20.08 -9.87
CA SER A 349 -12.64 21.17 -9.24
C SER A 349 -12.45 22.42 -10.09
N ARG A 350 -13.53 22.94 -10.69
CA ARG A 350 -13.54 24.10 -11.59
C ARG A 350 -12.80 25.29 -10.95
N GLY A 351 -11.54 25.47 -11.31
CA GLY A 351 -10.73 26.66 -11.01
C GLY A 351 -10.25 27.33 -12.28
N ASP A 352 -9.75 26.57 -13.25
CA ASP A 352 -9.34 27.09 -14.56
C ASP A 352 -9.72 26.10 -15.65
N ARG A 353 -10.76 26.42 -16.43
CA ARG A 353 -10.86 25.89 -17.79
C ARG A 353 -9.87 26.69 -18.62
N PRO A 354 -8.77 26.12 -19.14
CA PRO A 354 -8.12 26.74 -20.27
C PRO A 354 -9.16 26.84 -21.40
N SER A 355 -9.34 28.03 -21.93
CA SER A 355 -10.14 28.28 -23.11
C SER A 355 -9.66 27.33 -24.21
N ILE A 356 -10.52 26.40 -24.61
CA ILE A 356 -10.37 25.70 -25.87
C ILE A 356 -10.32 26.79 -26.93
N ALA A 357 -9.12 27.07 -27.45
CA ALA A 357 -8.92 28.01 -28.52
C ALA A 357 -9.78 27.53 -29.70
N THR A 358 -10.76 28.36 -30.05
CA THR A 358 -11.60 28.23 -31.22
C THR A 358 -10.71 28.00 -32.43
N ARG A 359 -10.79 26.81 -33.05
CA ARG A 359 -10.25 26.60 -34.40
C ARG A 359 -10.93 27.62 -35.32
N THR A 360 -10.17 28.61 -35.77
CA THR A 360 -10.53 29.42 -36.92
C THR A 360 -10.58 28.52 -38.15
N PRO A 361 -11.67 28.51 -38.93
CA PRO A 361 -11.65 27.92 -40.26
C PRO A 361 -10.87 28.87 -41.18
N LEU A 362 -9.75 28.39 -41.71
CA LEU A 362 -9.10 29.01 -42.86
C LEU A 362 -10.00 28.81 -44.08
N SER A 363 -10.66 29.89 -44.49
CA SER A 363 -11.20 30.08 -45.83
C SER A 363 -10.67 31.40 -46.37
N VAL A 364 -9.67 31.34 -47.26
CA VAL A 364 -9.62 31.92 -48.62
C VAL A 364 -8.38 31.34 -49.29
#